data_AF-A0A131Y3Q2-F1
#
_entry.id   AF-A0A131Y3Q2-F1
#
_cell.length_a   1.000
_cell.length_b   1.000
_cell.length_c   1.000
_cell.angle_alpha   90.00
_cell.angle_beta   90.00
_cell.angle_gamma   90.00
#
_symmetry.space_group_name_H-M   'P 1'
#
loop_
_entity.id
_entity.type
_entity.pdbx_description
1 polymer ?
#
loop_
_entity_poly.entity_id
_entity_poly.type
_entity_poly.pdbx_seq_one_letter_code
_entity_poly.pdbx_strand_id
1 'polypeptide(L)'
;LGHGHFIPEWRFKWAMDKGKTDSRFCSLLLRTMYKDHELVDRSVTGRPCRRNIKHGDVGRKPLTPTKVEAVRVGFSHYMKGKKSTVSDEERLDLVKTNLSNFLSEKN
;
A
#
# COMPACT_ATOMS: atom_id res chain seq x y z
N LEU A 1 5.58 -3.14 -12.88
CA LEU A 1 5.42 -1.96 -12.01
C LEU A 1 6.76 -1.32 -11.62
N GLY A 2 7.82 -1.48 -12.44
CA GLY A 2 9.18 -1.05 -12.09
C GLY A 2 9.94 -2.03 -11.19
N HIS A 3 11.26 -1.84 -11.05
CA HIS A 3 12.16 -2.58 -10.13
C HIS A 3 12.05 -4.11 -10.13
N GLY A 4 11.73 -4.72 -11.27
CA GLY A 4 11.53 -6.18 -11.39
C GLY A 4 10.25 -6.71 -10.73
N HIS A 5 9.37 -5.84 -10.23
CA HIS A 5 8.06 -6.25 -9.69
C HIS A 5 7.05 -6.34 -10.82
N PHE A 6 6.66 -7.58 -11.12
CA PHE A 6 5.63 -7.92 -12.08
C PHE A 6 4.41 -8.45 -11.34
N ILE A 7 3.24 -8.01 -11.81
CA ILE A 7 1.97 -8.57 -11.38
C ILE A 7 1.26 -9.07 -12.64
N PRO A 8 0.64 -10.26 -12.61
CA PRO A 8 -0.17 -10.72 -13.72
C PRO A 8 -1.28 -9.73 -14.03
N GLU A 9 -1.56 -9.51 -15.32
CA GLU A 9 -2.57 -8.53 -15.75
C GLU A 9 -3.95 -8.80 -15.13
N TRP A 10 -4.34 -10.07 -15.03
CA TRP A 10 -5.60 -10.47 -14.42
C TRP A 10 -5.70 -10.08 -12.93
N ARG A 11 -4.58 -10.15 -12.19
CA ARG A 11 -4.51 -9.68 -10.79
C ARG A 11 -4.66 -8.17 -10.70
N PHE A 12 -4.04 -7.45 -11.64
CA PHE A 12 -4.16 -6.00 -11.72
C PHE A 12 -5.60 -5.58 -12.04
N LYS A 13 -6.22 -6.19 -13.05
CA LYS A 13 -7.63 -5.99 -13.41
C LYS A 13 -8.57 -6.30 -12.26
N TRP A 14 -8.34 -7.39 -11.53
CA TRP A 14 -9.08 -7.71 -10.31
C TRP A 14 -8.95 -6.62 -9.25
N ALA A 15 -7.74 -6.11 -9.00
CA ALA A 15 -7.53 -5.01 -8.06
C ALA A 15 -8.24 -3.72 -8.51
N MET A 16 -8.24 -3.40 -9.82
CA MET A 16 -8.98 -2.27 -10.38
C MET A 16 -10.49 -2.40 -10.22
N ASP A 17 -11.04 -3.60 -10.45
CA ASP A 17 -12.48 -3.86 -10.30
C ASP A 17 -12.92 -3.79 -8.83
N LYS A 18 -12.18 -4.45 -7.93
CA LYS A 18 -12.54 -4.53 -6.50
C LYS A 18 -12.10 -3.31 -5.68
N GLY A 19 -11.11 -2.55 -6.16
CA GLY A 19 -10.62 -1.34 -5.54
C GLY A 19 -11.55 -0.16 -5.83
N LYS A 20 -12.67 -0.07 -5.10
CA LYS A 20 -13.63 1.05 -5.27
C LYS A 20 -13.14 2.37 -4.65
N THR A 21 -12.17 2.30 -3.74
CA THR A 21 -11.52 3.45 -3.11
C THR A 21 -10.01 3.35 -3.24
N ASP A 22 -9.31 4.47 -3.12
CA ASP A 22 -7.84 4.53 -3.23
C ASP A 22 -7.16 3.65 -2.18
N SER A 23 -7.64 3.72 -0.93
CA SER A 23 -7.16 2.86 0.15
C SER A 23 -7.37 1.38 -0.15
N ARG A 24 -8.56 1.01 -0.65
CA ARG A 24 -8.86 -0.39 -0.99
C ARG A 24 -8.00 -0.88 -2.15
N PHE A 25 -7.83 -0.06 -3.19
CA PHE A 25 -6.98 -0.40 -4.32
C PHE A 25 -5.52 -0.62 -3.88
N CYS A 26 -4.95 0.33 -3.12
CA CYS A 26 -3.57 0.21 -2.60
C CYS A 26 -3.39 -1.07 -1.77
N SER A 27 -4.37 -1.40 -0.93
CA SER A 27 -4.36 -2.61 -0.10
C SER A 27 -4.44 -3.91 -0.91
N LEU A 28 -5.28 -3.94 -1.95
CA LEU A 28 -5.40 -5.10 -2.85
C LEU A 28 -4.13 -5.28 -3.67
N LEU A 29 -3.56 -4.18 -4.17
CA LEU A 29 -2.33 -4.20 -4.94
C LEU A 29 -1.15 -4.68 -4.07
N LEU A 30 -1.03 -4.21 -2.82
CA LEU A 30 -0.01 -4.69 -1.89
C LEU A 30 -0.11 -6.22 -1.66
N ARG A 31 -1.32 -6.75 -1.51
CA ARG A 31 -1.60 -8.18 -1.37
C ARG A 31 -1.27 -9.02 -2.62
N THR A 32 -1.08 -8.40 -3.78
CA THR A 32 -0.56 -9.12 -4.95
C THR A 32 0.95 -9.35 -4.86
N MET A 33 1.66 -8.57 -4.05
CA MET A 33 3.12 -8.59 -3.92
C MET A 33 3.62 -9.25 -2.64
N TYR A 34 2.73 -9.45 -1.66
CA TYR A 34 3.01 -10.12 -0.40
C TYR A 34 1.96 -11.19 -0.15
N LYS A 35 2.36 -12.29 0.46
CA LYS A 35 1.44 -13.25 1.06
C LYS A 35 0.83 -12.64 2.33
N ASP A 36 -0.38 -13.06 2.70
CA ASP A 36 -1.07 -12.49 3.86
C ASP A 36 -0.26 -12.62 5.16
N HIS A 37 0.42 -13.76 5.38
CA HIS A 37 1.29 -13.94 6.55
C HIS A 37 2.54 -13.06 6.51
N GLU A 38 2.99 -12.64 5.33
CA GLU A 38 4.13 -11.72 5.22
C GLU A 38 3.75 -10.29 5.59
N LEU A 39 2.45 -9.96 5.61
CA LEU A 39 1.95 -8.63 5.97
C LEU A 39 1.70 -8.48 7.47
N VAL A 40 1.61 -9.60 8.20
CA VAL A 40 1.57 -9.61 9.66
C VAL A 40 2.90 -9.07 10.21
N ASP A 41 2.82 -8.31 11.30
CA ASP A 41 3.93 -7.65 11.97
C ASP A 41 4.77 -6.74 11.06
N ARG A 42 4.13 -6.16 10.05
CA ARG A 42 4.74 -5.12 9.20
C ARG A 42 4.18 -3.73 9.43
N SER A 43 5.01 -2.74 9.13
CA SER A 43 4.58 -1.34 9.00
C SER A 43 5.22 -0.70 7.77
N VAL A 44 4.75 0.49 7.39
CA VAL A 44 5.29 1.19 6.21
C VAL A 44 6.75 1.58 6.42
N THR A 45 7.12 2.05 7.62
CA THR A 45 8.44 2.62 7.92
C THR A 45 9.30 1.77 8.85
N GLY A 46 8.71 0.77 9.50
CA GLY A 46 9.36 -0.03 10.54
C GLY A 46 9.52 0.68 11.89
N ARG A 47 9.23 1.99 11.97
CA ARG A 47 9.45 2.77 13.19
C ARG A 47 8.41 2.41 14.26
N PRO A 48 8.81 2.42 15.55
CA PRO A 48 7.86 2.27 16.65
C PRO A 48 6.87 3.42 16.70
N CYS A 49 5.64 3.14 17.15
CA CYS A 49 4.62 4.16 17.34
C CYS A 49 5.04 5.06 18.50
N ARG A 50 5.26 6.36 18.22
CA ARG A 50 5.70 7.36 19.22
C ARG A 50 4.87 7.33 20.51
N ARG A 51 3.55 7.11 20.40
CA ARG A 51 2.63 7.04 21.55
C ARG A 51 2.85 5.80 22.42
N ASN A 52 3.33 4.71 21.82
CA ASN A 52 3.48 3.39 22.46
C ASN A 52 4.94 3.02 22.77
N ILE A 53 5.92 3.85 22.42
CA ILE A 53 7.33 3.64 22.81
C ILE A 53 7.44 3.47 24.34
N LYS A 54 6.72 4.29 25.12
CA LYS A 54 6.65 4.19 26.58
C LYS A 54 6.02 2.89 27.10
N HIS A 55 5.31 2.16 26.24
CA HIS A 55 4.68 0.88 26.51
C HIS A 55 5.48 -0.30 25.92
N GLY A 56 6.73 -0.06 25.48
CA GLY A 56 7.62 -1.11 24.96
C GLY A 56 7.42 -1.44 23.49
N ASP A 57 6.79 -0.56 22.70
CA ASP A 57 6.71 -0.76 21.25
C ASP A 57 8.11 -0.70 20.60
N VAL A 58 8.51 -1.82 20.01
CA VAL A 58 9.82 -2.00 19.36
C VAL A 58 9.80 -1.70 17.85
N GLY A 59 8.64 -1.38 17.29
CA GLY A 59 8.46 -1.26 15.84
C GLY A 59 8.23 -2.61 15.16
N ARG A 60 8.02 -2.54 13.85
CA ARG A 60 7.58 -3.67 13.02
C ARG A 60 8.50 -3.82 11.83
N LYS A 61 8.41 -4.94 11.10
CA LYS A 61 9.22 -5.11 9.88
C LYS A 61 8.75 -4.13 8.80
N PRO A 62 9.63 -3.29 8.21
CA PRO A 62 9.20 -2.36 7.18
C PRO A 62 8.73 -3.08 5.91
N LEU A 63 7.84 -2.43 5.16
CA LEU A 63 7.60 -2.81 3.76
C LEU A 63 8.88 -2.59 2.95
N THR A 64 9.15 -3.50 2.02
CA THR A 64 10.22 -3.33 1.02
C THR A 64 9.97 -2.06 0.20
N PRO A 65 10.90 -1.09 0.18
CA PRO A 65 10.70 0.19 -0.51
C PRO A 65 10.31 0.04 -1.99
N THR A 66 10.92 -0.90 -2.71
CA THR A 66 10.62 -1.16 -4.12
C THR A 66 9.19 -1.66 -4.35
N LYS A 67 8.60 -2.38 -3.38
CA LYS A 67 7.19 -2.81 -3.45
C LYS A 67 6.24 -1.67 -3.14
N VAL A 68 6.63 -0.74 -2.25
CA VAL A 68 5.86 0.51 -2.02
C VAL A 68 5.84 1.36 -3.30
N GLU A 69 6.98 1.48 -3.97
CA GLU A 69 7.05 2.19 -5.26
C GLU A 69 6.24 1.48 -6.34
N ALA A 70 6.28 0.15 -6.40
CA ALA A 70 5.44 -0.62 -7.32
C ALA A 70 3.93 -0.37 -7.07
N VAL A 71 3.50 -0.22 -5.81
CA VAL A 71 2.13 0.18 -5.47
C VAL A 71 1.84 1.59 -5.98
N ARG A 72 2.76 2.54 -5.80
CA ARG A 72 2.62 3.92 -6.29
C ARG A 72 2.45 3.97 -7.82
N VAL A 73 3.29 3.26 -8.55
CA VAL A 73 3.19 3.13 -10.02
C VAL A 73 1.87 2.46 -10.42
N GLY A 74 1.48 1.37 -9.77
CA GLY A 74 0.21 0.71 -10.10
C GLY A 74 -1.01 1.58 -9.79
N PHE A 75 -0.91 2.39 -8.74
CA PHE A 75 -1.93 3.35 -8.38
C PHE A 75 -2.04 4.49 -9.41
N SER A 76 -0.94 5.01 -9.95
CA SER A 76 -1.01 6.00 -11.04
C SER A 76 -1.73 5.46 -12.27
N HIS A 77 -1.54 4.18 -12.61
CA HIS A 77 -2.31 3.52 -13.67
C HIS A 77 -3.81 3.41 -13.34
N TYR A 78 -4.16 3.12 -12.10
CA TYR A 78 -5.55 3.03 -11.65
C TYR A 78 -6.30 4.38 -11.70
N MET A 79 -5.58 5.50 -11.56
CA MET A 79 -6.15 6.84 -11.61
C MET A 79 -6.44 7.31 -13.05
N LYS A 80 -5.73 6.77 -14.05
CA LYS A 80 -5.92 7.14 -15.46
C LYS A 80 -7.38 6.96 -15.89
N GLY A 81 -8.00 8.05 -16.32
CA GLY A 81 -9.40 8.06 -16.79
C GLY A 81 -10.45 8.11 -15.68
N LYS A 82 -10.06 8.22 -14.40
CA LYS A 82 -10.99 8.45 -13.29
C LYS A 82 -11.11 9.94 -12.98
N LYS A 83 -12.34 10.44 -12.90
CA LYS A 83 -12.60 11.80 -12.41
C LYS A 83 -12.43 11.83 -10.89
N SER A 84 -11.65 12.80 -10.41
CA SER A 84 -11.41 13.07 -8.99
C SER A 84 -11.43 14.58 -8.79
N THR A 85 -11.90 15.04 -7.63
CA THR A 85 -11.81 16.45 -7.21
C THR A 85 -10.43 16.80 -6.67
N VAL A 86 -9.65 15.77 -6.31
CA VAL A 86 -8.28 15.86 -5.77
C VAL A 86 -7.30 15.52 -6.90
N SER A 87 -6.16 16.23 -6.96
CA SER A 87 -5.13 15.99 -7.98
C SER A 87 -4.49 14.59 -7.85
N ASP A 88 -3.94 14.08 -8.95
CA ASP A 88 -3.26 12.77 -8.93
C ASP A 88 -2.00 12.80 -8.06
N GLU A 89 -1.24 13.91 -8.03
CA GLU A 89 -0.13 14.12 -7.11
C GLU A 89 -0.53 14.00 -5.64
N GLU A 90 -1.57 14.71 -5.20
CA GLU A 90 -2.06 14.64 -3.81
C GLU A 90 -2.50 13.22 -3.44
N ARG A 91 -3.14 12.51 -4.38
CA ARG A 91 -3.53 11.11 -4.17
C ARG A 91 -2.31 10.20 -4.05
N LEU A 92 -1.26 10.43 -4.84
CA LEU A 92 -0.01 9.66 -4.76
C LEU A 92 0.69 9.85 -3.41
N ASP A 93 0.64 11.05 -2.84
CA ASP A 93 1.23 11.32 -1.53
C ASP A 93 0.50 10.56 -0.40
N LEU A 94 -0.79 10.25 -0.60
CA LEU A 94 -1.59 9.47 0.34
C LEU A 94 -1.32 7.96 0.30
N VAL A 95 -0.53 7.44 -0.65
CA VAL A 95 -0.24 5.99 -0.75
C VAL A 95 0.33 5.44 0.56
N LYS A 96 1.30 6.12 1.17
CA LYS A 96 1.89 5.68 2.44
C LYS A 96 0.87 5.66 3.58
N THR A 97 -0.01 6.66 3.63
CA THR A 97 -1.10 6.74 4.62
C THR A 97 -2.09 5.59 4.44
N ASN A 98 -2.53 5.35 3.20
CA ASN A 98 -3.42 4.24 2.86
C ASN A 98 -2.84 2.89 3.30
N LEU A 99 -1.56 2.64 2.99
CA LEU A 99 -0.87 1.41 3.41
C LEU A 99 -0.69 1.34 4.93
N SER A 100 -0.43 2.45 5.60
CA SER A 100 -0.27 2.50 7.06
C SER A 100 -1.58 2.16 7.79
N ASN A 101 -2.70 2.70 7.31
CA ASN A 101 -4.02 2.41 7.88
C ASN A 101 -4.34 0.91 7.71
N PHE A 102 -4.15 0.38 6.50
CA PHE A 102 -4.35 -1.04 6.21
C PHE A 102 -3.49 -1.97 7.11
N LEU A 103 -2.21 -1.65 7.31
CA LEU A 103 -1.32 -2.45 8.15
C LEU A 103 -1.61 -2.30 9.64
N SER A 104 -2.23 -1.19 10.07
CA SER A 104 -2.68 -1.02 11.46
C SER A 104 -3.92 -1.87 11.75
N GLU A 105 -4.84 -2.02 10.80
CA GLU A 105 -6.00 -2.92 10.95
C GLU A 105 -5.60 -4.40 11.04
N LYS A 106 -4.43 -4.75 10.49
CA LYS A 106 -3.89 -6.12 10.48
C LYS A 106 -3.14 -6.50 11.75
N ASN A 107 -2.73 -5.53 12.57
CA ASN A 107 -1.79 -5.71 13.70
C ASN A 107 -2.13 -4.82 14.89
#